data_AF-A0AA94EX00-F1
#
_entry.id   AF-A0AA94EX00-F1
#
_cell.length_a   1.000
_cell.length_b   1.000
_cell.length_c   1.000
_cell.angle_alpha   90.00
_cell.angle_beta   90.00
_cell.angle_gamma   90.00
#
_symmetry.space_group_name_H-M   'P 1'
#
loop_
_entity.id
_entity.type
_entity.pdbx_description
1 polymer ?
#
loop_
_entity_poly.entity_id
_entity_poly.type
_entity_poly.pdbx_seq_one_letter_code
_entity_poly.pdbx_strand_id
1 'polypeptide(L)'
;MNNLSYNISFVTNATGVLPKIETGLNAINESTQKVTKSFGDCYKSLLSVELVANNLNQVKESFDAVLAPGIALNSQMTELSAITGVAGAGLKEIEKAARDSAKVFGTDASANVESYKLILSQLDPAIAKNADAMKLMGDNVNTLSKSMGGNTVAATNVLTTAMNQFGVSTENPIAAAKIMGDMMNVMAAGAQAGSAELPQIQSALEQVGMVAKTTGLSFVETNAQIQLLDKSGKKGSEGGVALRNVLTTLSEGRFASKDATEGLKQYGINTLKLADASIPLTDRLRMLRPVMNDTALMAKVFGKENMAAGIAMIKGADSADQLAKQITGTNSAVAQANIVMSSYEERSKRNKAVLEDLKIAFFDVTQSIAPYIQNTLGAISSVGELASKVTLYIVYMKVGYSKNMGLD
;
A
#
# COMPACT_ATOMS: atom_id res chain seq x y z
N MET A 1 -31.17 14.88 -76.07
CA MET A 1 -31.17 16.23 -75.46
C MET A 1 -30.75 16.09 -74.01
N ASN A 2 -29.61 16.73 -73.70
CA ASN A 2 -28.99 17.10 -72.42
C ASN A 2 -28.85 16.08 -71.28
N ASN A 3 -27.64 15.51 -71.21
CA ASN A 3 -26.98 15.10 -69.96
C ASN A 3 -26.91 16.30 -69.00
N LEU A 4 -27.64 16.25 -67.89
CA LEU A 4 -27.41 17.13 -66.74
C LEU A 4 -26.43 16.43 -65.79
N SER A 5 -25.17 16.84 -65.88
CA SER A 5 -24.17 16.55 -64.84
C SER A 5 -24.45 17.45 -63.63
N TYR A 6 -24.84 16.86 -62.50
CA TYR A 6 -24.83 17.55 -61.22
C TYR A 6 -23.47 17.33 -60.55
N ASN A 7 -22.63 18.36 -60.56
CA ASN A 7 -21.46 18.45 -59.70
C ASN A 7 -21.95 18.63 -58.26
N ILE A 8 -21.94 17.57 -57.46
CA ILE A 8 -22.06 17.69 -56.01
C ILE A 8 -20.65 17.92 -55.47
N SER A 9 -20.30 19.19 -55.30
CA SER A 9 -19.12 19.58 -54.53
C SER A 9 -19.32 19.15 -53.08
N PHE A 10 -18.62 18.11 -52.65
CA PHE A 10 -18.47 17.84 -51.22
C PHE A 10 -17.53 18.90 -50.65
N VAL A 11 -18.09 20.02 -50.21
CA VAL A 11 -17.40 20.86 -49.23
C VAL A 11 -17.42 20.08 -47.93
N THR A 12 -16.42 19.22 -47.74
CA THR A 12 -16.07 18.71 -46.42
C THR A 12 -15.97 19.92 -45.50
N ASN A 13 -16.65 19.87 -44.35
CA ASN A 13 -16.75 20.94 -43.37
C ASN A 13 -15.41 21.18 -42.62
N ALA A 14 -14.29 21.16 -43.34
CA ALA A 14 -12.96 21.49 -42.87
C ALA A 14 -12.89 22.95 -42.37
N THR A 15 -13.73 23.84 -42.91
CA THR A 15 -13.83 25.25 -42.53
C THR A 15 -14.50 25.51 -41.18
N GLY A 16 -15.25 24.57 -40.61
CA GLY A 16 -15.85 24.73 -39.27
C GLY A 16 -15.02 24.09 -38.14
N VAL A 17 -14.15 23.15 -38.49
CA VAL A 17 -13.33 22.36 -37.56
C VAL A 17 -11.94 22.95 -37.43
N LEU A 18 -11.32 23.42 -38.52
CA LEU A 18 -10.00 24.05 -38.50
C LEU A 18 -9.97 25.32 -37.62
N PRO A 19 -10.94 26.25 -37.67
CA PRO A 19 -10.93 27.42 -36.79
C PRO A 19 -11.19 27.05 -35.32
N LYS A 20 -11.89 25.95 -35.03
CA LYS A 20 -12.14 25.48 -33.65
C LYS A 20 -10.92 24.79 -33.06
N ILE A 21 -10.18 24.05 -33.88
CA ILE A 21 -8.86 23.50 -33.55
C ILE A 21 -7.85 24.64 -33.36
N GLU A 22 -7.87 25.64 -34.24
CA GLU A 22 -7.02 26.82 -34.16
C GLU A 22 -7.38 27.70 -32.97
N THR A 23 -8.66 27.84 -32.60
CA THR A 23 -9.10 28.56 -31.38
C THR A 23 -8.77 27.79 -30.10
N GLY A 24 -8.89 26.46 -30.09
CA GLY A 24 -8.45 25.62 -28.98
C GLY A 24 -6.92 25.61 -28.80
N LEU A 25 -6.17 25.50 -29.91
CA LEU A 25 -4.71 25.61 -29.93
C LEU A 25 -4.24 27.02 -29.62
N ASN A 26 -4.97 28.07 -30.03
CA ASN A 26 -4.66 29.46 -29.70
C ASN A 26 -5.05 29.82 -28.26
N ALA A 27 -6.12 29.25 -27.69
CA ALA A 27 -6.42 29.40 -26.26
C ALA A 27 -5.36 28.70 -25.39
N ILE A 28 -4.81 27.57 -25.86
CA ILE A 28 -3.62 26.95 -25.30
C ILE A 28 -2.41 27.88 -25.51
N ASN A 29 -2.18 28.43 -26.70
CA ASN A 29 -1.03 29.30 -27.02
C ASN A 29 -1.05 30.64 -26.23
N GLU A 30 -2.20 31.28 -26.09
CA GLU A 30 -2.41 32.52 -25.31
C GLU A 30 -2.30 32.28 -23.80
N SER A 31 -2.78 31.14 -23.31
CA SER A 31 -2.53 30.70 -21.92
C SER A 31 -1.06 30.28 -21.71
N THR A 32 -0.39 29.81 -22.77
CA THR A 32 1.03 29.40 -22.79
C THR A 32 1.97 30.60 -22.87
N GLN A 33 1.58 31.75 -23.45
CA GLN A 33 2.44 32.94 -23.45
C GLN A 33 2.75 33.48 -22.03
N LYS A 34 1.98 33.08 -21.00
CA LYS A 34 2.25 33.38 -19.59
C LYS A 34 3.01 32.28 -18.83
N VAL A 35 3.16 31.09 -19.41
CA VAL A 35 3.87 29.95 -18.79
C VAL A 35 5.08 29.58 -19.65
N THR A 36 6.26 29.86 -19.10
CA THR A 36 7.63 29.81 -19.63
C THR A 36 7.95 28.62 -20.58
N LYS A 37 9.07 28.71 -21.33
CA LYS A 37 9.69 27.65 -22.18
C LYS A 37 9.60 26.23 -21.59
N SER A 38 9.72 26.10 -20.27
CA SER A 38 9.62 24.83 -19.52
C SER A 38 8.32 24.05 -19.75
N PHE A 39 7.18 24.73 -19.98
CA PHE A 39 5.92 24.07 -20.34
C PHE A 39 6.04 23.37 -21.70
N GLY A 40 6.55 24.10 -22.70
CA GLY A 40 6.68 23.59 -24.07
C GLY A 40 7.62 22.38 -24.17
N ASP A 41 8.71 22.38 -23.41
CA ASP A 41 9.67 21.29 -23.40
C ASP A 41 9.12 20.04 -22.68
N CYS A 42 8.43 20.23 -21.55
CA CYS A 42 7.78 19.13 -20.82
C CYS A 42 6.63 18.52 -21.63
N TYR A 43 5.79 19.36 -22.24
CA TYR A 43 4.69 18.94 -23.10
C TYR A 43 5.17 18.15 -24.32
N LYS A 44 6.21 18.62 -25.03
CA LYS A 44 6.81 17.91 -26.16
C LYS A 44 7.38 16.54 -25.76
N SER A 45 8.03 16.47 -24.59
CA SER A 45 8.55 15.21 -24.06
C SER A 45 7.43 14.20 -23.82
N LEU A 46 6.26 14.65 -23.33
CA LEU A 46 5.12 13.79 -23.06
C LEU A 46 4.41 13.33 -24.35
N LEU A 47 4.24 14.24 -25.33
CA LEU A 47 3.67 13.93 -26.64
C LEU A 47 4.51 12.94 -27.45
N SER A 48 5.83 12.88 -27.21
CA SER A 48 6.69 11.88 -27.84
C SER A 48 6.42 10.44 -27.35
N VAL A 49 5.70 10.29 -26.23
CA VAL A 49 5.41 9.02 -25.56
C VAL A 49 3.94 8.59 -25.75
N GLU A 50 2.99 9.52 -25.92
CA GLU A 50 1.56 9.20 -26.04
C GLU A 50 0.83 10.14 -27.04
N LEU A 51 0.15 9.49 -28.02
CA LEU A 51 -0.96 9.93 -28.89
C LEU A 51 -0.75 10.38 -30.36
N VAL A 52 -1.46 9.62 -31.21
CA VAL A 52 -2.01 9.96 -32.54
C VAL A 52 -3.32 10.74 -32.33
N ALA A 53 -3.41 11.97 -32.84
CA ALA A 53 -4.56 12.86 -32.64
C ALA A 53 -5.50 12.87 -33.87
N ASN A 54 -6.79 12.51 -33.71
CA ASN A 54 -7.78 12.69 -34.77
C ASN A 54 -9.19 13.17 -34.32
N ASN A 55 -9.45 13.51 -33.04
CA ASN A 55 -10.74 14.08 -32.59
C ASN A 55 -10.62 15.02 -31.37
N LEU A 56 -11.44 16.08 -31.27
CA LEU A 56 -11.44 17.05 -30.15
C LEU A 56 -11.79 16.44 -28.78
N ASN A 57 -12.72 15.48 -28.71
CA ASN A 57 -13.03 14.76 -27.47
C ASN A 57 -11.84 13.92 -27.01
N GLN A 58 -11.11 13.30 -27.95
CA GLN A 58 -9.87 12.57 -27.65
C GLN A 58 -8.78 13.52 -27.13
N VAL A 59 -8.71 14.76 -27.60
CA VAL A 59 -7.77 15.77 -27.07
C VAL A 59 -8.09 16.11 -25.61
N LYS A 60 -9.37 16.30 -25.26
CA LYS A 60 -9.77 16.53 -23.86
C LYS A 60 -9.43 15.35 -22.97
N GLU A 61 -9.82 14.13 -23.36
CA GLU A 61 -9.53 12.91 -22.60
C GLU A 61 -8.03 12.69 -22.43
N SER A 62 -7.24 12.95 -23.48
CA SER A 62 -5.77 12.86 -23.43
C SER A 62 -5.18 13.89 -22.48
N PHE A 63 -5.68 15.13 -22.49
CA PHE A 63 -5.23 16.19 -21.59
C PHE A 63 -5.59 15.85 -20.12
N ASP A 64 -6.82 15.39 -19.87
CA ASP A 64 -7.26 14.97 -18.54
C ASP A 64 -6.45 13.76 -18.03
N ALA A 65 -6.14 12.79 -18.89
CA ALA A 65 -5.31 11.63 -18.56
C ALA A 65 -3.85 12.00 -18.24
N VAL A 66 -3.33 13.06 -18.86
CA VAL A 66 -1.99 13.60 -18.58
C VAL A 66 -1.95 14.31 -17.22
N LEU A 67 -3.02 15.01 -16.83
CA LEU A 67 -3.07 15.73 -15.55
C LEU A 67 -3.44 14.84 -14.36
N ALA A 68 -4.19 13.75 -14.60
CA ALA A 68 -4.72 12.88 -13.56
C ALA A 68 -3.70 12.44 -12.49
N PRO A 69 -2.47 12.03 -12.83
CA PRO A 69 -1.47 11.58 -11.84
C PRO A 69 -1.02 12.71 -10.91
N GLY A 70 -0.81 13.90 -11.47
CA GLY A 70 -0.46 15.09 -10.70
C GLY A 70 -1.60 15.60 -9.83
N ILE A 71 -2.84 15.58 -10.34
CA ILE A 71 -4.04 15.90 -9.54
C ILE A 71 -4.17 14.94 -8.36
N ALA A 72 -4.03 13.63 -8.60
CA ALA A 72 -4.12 12.61 -7.56
C ALA A 72 -3.03 12.80 -6.50
N LEU A 73 -1.77 12.99 -6.92
CA LEU A 73 -0.67 13.25 -5.99
C LEU A 73 -0.89 14.54 -5.18
N ASN A 74 -1.27 15.64 -5.83
CA ASN A 74 -1.54 16.91 -5.18
C ASN A 74 -2.66 16.80 -4.12
N SER A 75 -3.72 16.03 -4.40
CA SER A 75 -4.78 15.76 -3.42
C SER A 75 -4.23 15.03 -2.19
N GLN A 76 -3.45 13.95 -2.38
CA GLN A 76 -2.87 13.19 -1.28
C GLN A 76 -1.88 14.02 -0.46
N MET A 77 -1.06 14.86 -1.12
CA MET A 77 -0.12 15.76 -0.45
C MET A 77 -0.84 16.85 0.36
N THR A 78 -1.95 17.37 -0.15
CA THR A 78 -2.78 18.36 0.56
C THR A 78 -3.37 17.76 1.83
N GLU A 79 -3.91 16.54 1.75
CA GLU A 79 -4.40 15.81 2.93
C GLU A 79 -3.28 15.50 3.92
N LEU A 80 -2.11 15.08 3.45
CA LEU A 80 -0.94 14.85 4.30
C LEU A 80 -0.52 16.13 5.02
N SER A 81 -0.49 17.27 4.32
CA SER A 81 -0.21 18.57 4.90
C SER A 81 -1.23 18.93 5.99
N ALA A 82 -2.52 18.68 5.74
CA ALA A 82 -3.59 18.93 6.71
C ALA A 82 -3.45 18.09 7.98
N ILE A 83 -3.03 16.83 7.86
CA ILE A 83 -2.84 15.91 9.01
C ILE A 83 -1.58 16.28 9.82
N THR A 84 -0.50 16.64 9.14
CA THR A 84 0.84 16.74 9.75
C THR A 84 1.25 18.17 10.08
N GLY A 85 0.60 19.16 9.48
CA GLY A 85 1.03 20.56 9.49
C GLY A 85 2.30 20.85 8.68
N VAL A 86 2.87 19.86 7.98
CA VAL A 86 4.05 20.05 7.14
C VAL A 86 3.64 20.77 5.85
N ALA A 87 4.37 21.83 5.48
CA ALA A 87 4.10 22.64 4.30
C ALA A 87 5.41 23.11 3.64
N GLY A 88 5.32 23.70 2.45
CA GLY A 88 6.46 24.31 1.77
C GLY A 88 7.55 23.30 1.41
N ALA A 89 8.80 23.58 1.79
CA ALA A 89 9.96 22.76 1.42
C ALA A 89 9.86 21.32 1.97
N GLY A 90 9.47 21.14 3.23
CA GLY A 90 9.34 19.80 3.82
C GLY A 90 8.26 18.95 3.13
N LEU A 91 7.16 19.58 2.70
CA LEU A 91 6.11 18.88 1.95
C LEU A 91 6.62 18.43 0.57
N LYS A 92 7.41 19.27 -0.10
CA LYS A 92 8.06 18.92 -1.37
C LYS A 92 9.09 17.80 -1.23
N GLU A 93 9.80 17.71 -0.11
CA GLU A 93 10.71 16.60 0.14
C GLU A 93 9.97 15.26 0.30
N ILE A 94 8.82 15.26 0.99
CA ILE A 94 7.95 14.08 1.10
C ILE A 94 7.38 13.69 -0.28
N GLU A 95 6.92 14.66 -1.08
CA GLU A 95 6.45 14.43 -2.44
C GLU A 95 7.55 13.79 -3.31
N LYS A 96 8.75 14.36 -3.27
CA LYS A 96 9.92 13.83 -3.99
C LYS A 96 10.23 12.39 -3.54
N ALA A 97 10.22 12.12 -2.24
CA ALA A 97 10.42 10.78 -1.72
C ALA A 97 9.37 9.80 -2.27
N ALA A 98 8.08 10.17 -2.27
CA ALA A 98 7.01 9.34 -2.82
C ALA A 98 7.19 9.05 -4.31
N ARG A 99 7.60 10.05 -5.11
CA ARG A 99 7.87 9.93 -6.55
C ARG A 99 9.10 9.06 -6.83
N ASP A 100 10.15 9.21 -6.04
CA ASP A 100 11.36 8.39 -6.18
C ASP A 100 11.09 6.93 -5.81
N SER A 101 10.38 6.65 -4.72
CA SER A 101 9.94 5.29 -4.37
C SER A 101 9.01 4.71 -5.45
N ALA A 102 8.11 5.51 -6.01
CA ALA A 102 7.23 5.09 -7.11
C ALA A 102 8.02 4.58 -8.32
N LYS A 103 9.07 5.29 -8.74
CA LYS A 103 9.95 4.87 -9.84
C LYS A 103 10.76 3.61 -9.49
N VAL A 104 11.27 3.52 -8.26
CA VAL A 104 12.07 2.36 -7.81
C VAL A 104 11.21 1.10 -7.76
N PHE A 105 10.01 1.18 -7.20
CA PHE A 105 9.16 0.02 -6.95
C PHE A 105 8.09 -0.20 -8.01
N GLY A 106 7.85 0.74 -8.94
CA GLY A 106 6.77 0.64 -9.92
C GLY A 106 5.38 0.77 -9.28
N THR A 107 5.28 1.64 -8.27
CA THR A 107 4.01 2.01 -7.61
C THR A 107 3.61 3.41 -8.01
N ASP A 108 2.38 3.83 -7.68
CA ASP A 108 1.93 5.20 -7.93
C ASP A 108 2.42 6.13 -6.80
N ALA A 109 2.88 7.34 -7.16
CA ALA A 109 3.35 8.30 -6.17
C ALA A 109 2.25 8.67 -5.17
N SER A 110 0.98 8.79 -5.62
CA SER A 110 -0.18 9.03 -4.78
C SER A 110 -0.41 7.90 -3.76
N ALA A 111 -0.25 6.64 -4.17
CA ALA A 111 -0.38 5.48 -3.28
C ALA A 111 0.75 5.41 -2.22
N ASN A 112 1.95 5.88 -2.55
CA ASN A 112 3.04 6.04 -1.57
C ASN A 112 2.68 7.11 -0.53
N VAL A 113 2.11 8.25 -0.95
CA VAL A 113 1.64 9.29 -0.01
C VAL A 113 0.46 8.80 0.84
N GLU A 114 -0.44 7.98 0.28
CA GLU A 114 -1.48 7.32 1.06
C GLU A 114 -0.89 6.45 2.18
N SER A 115 0.13 5.65 1.84
CA SER A 115 0.86 4.83 2.82
C SER A 115 1.54 5.69 3.89
N TYR A 116 2.13 6.83 3.51
CA TYR A 116 2.66 7.81 4.44
C TYR A 116 1.61 8.32 5.41
N LYS A 117 0.42 8.72 4.93
CA LYS A 117 -0.67 9.16 5.80
C LYS A 117 -1.10 8.05 6.77
N LEU A 118 -1.16 6.80 6.34
CA LEU A 118 -1.48 5.67 7.20
C LEU A 118 -0.42 5.46 8.29
N ILE A 119 0.87 5.48 7.92
CA ILE A 119 1.99 5.40 8.87
C ILE A 119 1.86 6.49 9.93
N LEU A 120 1.63 7.74 9.50
CA LEU A 120 1.53 8.90 10.38
C LEU A 120 0.29 8.83 11.29
N SER A 121 -0.84 8.35 10.76
CA SER A 121 -2.07 8.17 11.52
C SER A 121 -2.00 7.04 12.55
N GLN A 122 -1.20 6.00 12.27
CA GLN A 122 -1.13 4.80 13.11
C GLN A 122 0.06 4.80 14.07
N LEU A 123 1.14 5.51 13.75
CA LEU A 123 2.33 5.63 14.58
C LEU A 123 2.39 7.00 15.25
N ASP A 124 2.82 8.02 14.52
CA ASP A 124 3.01 9.38 15.04
C ASP A 124 3.11 10.41 13.90
N PRO A 125 2.27 11.47 13.86
CA PRO A 125 2.37 12.54 12.87
C PRO A 125 3.72 13.28 12.86
N ALA A 126 4.47 13.28 13.98
CA ALA A 126 5.76 13.98 14.09
C ALA A 126 6.84 13.39 13.17
N ILE A 127 6.69 12.12 12.73
CA ILE A 127 7.60 11.47 11.78
C ILE A 127 7.68 12.26 10.46
N ALA A 128 6.59 12.93 10.05
CA ALA A 128 6.54 13.72 8.82
C ALA A 128 7.55 14.89 8.78
N LYS A 129 8.08 15.30 9.94
CA LYS A 129 9.14 16.32 10.03
C LYS A 129 10.50 15.80 9.55
N ASN A 130 10.63 14.50 9.29
CA ASN A 130 11.83 13.85 8.81
C ASN A 130 11.54 13.11 7.49
N ALA A 131 11.83 13.76 6.36
CA ALA A 131 11.57 13.21 5.03
C ALA A 131 12.34 11.92 4.75
N ASP A 132 13.57 11.77 5.26
CA ASP A 132 14.37 10.57 5.11
C ASP A 132 13.74 9.36 5.82
N ALA A 133 13.18 9.57 7.03
CA ALA A 133 12.46 8.54 7.75
C ALA A 133 11.18 8.14 7.01
N MET A 134 10.43 9.11 6.49
CA MET A 134 9.25 8.85 5.66
C MET A 134 9.61 8.02 4.43
N LYS A 135 10.67 8.41 3.71
CA LYS A 135 11.17 7.65 2.56
C LYS A 135 11.54 6.22 2.95
N LEU A 136 12.31 6.04 4.03
CA LEU A 136 12.74 4.71 4.46
C LEU A 136 11.56 3.82 4.88
N MET A 137 10.58 4.38 5.61
CA MET A 137 9.35 3.64 5.94
C MET A 137 8.51 3.31 4.69
N GLY A 138 8.41 4.24 3.74
CA GLY A 138 7.79 3.99 2.44
C GLY A 138 8.47 2.89 1.63
N ASP A 139 9.80 2.89 1.63
CA ASP A 139 10.60 1.88 0.93
C ASP A 139 10.41 0.50 1.60
N ASN A 140 10.32 0.43 2.93
CA ASN A 140 9.95 -0.80 3.64
C ASN A 140 8.54 -1.28 3.26
N VAL A 141 7.55 -0.38 3.24
CA VAL A 141 6.18 -0.69 2.82
C VAL A 141 6.17 -1.22 1.39
N ASN A 142 6.83 -0.54 0.46
CA ASN A 142 6.89 -0.96 -0.94
C ASN A 142 7.65 -2.28 -1.13
N THR A 143 8.68 -2.52 -0.33
CA THR A 143 9.41 -3.78 -0.33
C THR A 143 8.49 -4.92 0.11
N LEU A 144 7.83 -4.79 1.25
CA LEU A 144 6.92 -5.83 1.75
C LEU A 144 5.71 -6.02 0.81
N SER A 145 5.21 -4.93 0.21
CA SER A 145 4.05 -4.99 -0.68
C SER A 145 4.30 -5.89 -1.89
N LYS A 146 5.55 -6.08 -2.33
CA LYS A 146 5.88 -7.04 -3.41
C LYS A 146 5.55 -8.47 -3.06
N SER A 147 5.68 -8.86 -1.79
CA SER A 147 5.23 -10.16 -1.29
C SER A 147 3.70 -10.20 -1.03
N MET A 148 3.00 -9.09 -1.23
CA MET A 148 1.55 -8.92 -1.03
C MET A 148 0.83 -8.45 -2.31
N GLY A 149 1.36 -8.79 -3.48
CA GLY A 149 0.75 -8.45 -4.77
C GLY A 149 0.77 -6.95 -5.12
N GLY A 150 1.68 -6.19 -4.52
CA GLY A 150 1.81 -4.74 -4.70
C GLY A 150 0.89 -3.91 -3.79
N ASN A 151 0.18 -4.52 -2.84
CA ASN A 151 -0.74 -3.80 -1.95
C ASN A 151 0.01 -3.04 -0.84
N THR A 152 0.29 -1.76 -1.06
CA THR A 152 1.02 -0.90 -0.12
C THR A 152 0.22 -0.59 1.15
N VAL A 153 -1.11 -0.47 1.07
CA VAL A 153 -1.99 -0.25 2.23
C VAL A 153 -1.95 -1.45 3.18
N ALA A 154 -2.07 -2.67 2.64
CA ALA A 154 -1.97 -3.89 3.44
C ALA A 154 -0.58 -4.04 4.07
N ALA A 155 0.49 -3.80 3.30
CA ALA A 155 1.85 -3.82 3.82
C ALA A 155 2.08 -2.77 4.92
N THR A 156 1.49 -1.58 4.77
CA THR A 156 1.52 -0.54 5.80
C THR A 156 0.90 -1.04 7.09
N ASN A 157 -0.33 -1.58 7.04
CA ASN A 157 -1.02 -2.08 8.23
C ASN A 157 -0.24 -3.20 8.93
N VAL A 158 0.39 -4.11 8.18
CA VAL A 158 1.22 -5.17 8.75
C VAL A 158 2.41 -4.58 9.53
N LEU A 159 3.14 -3.64 8.92
CA LEU A 159 4.34 -3.05 9.52
C LEU A 159 4.02 -2.16 10.72
N THR A 160 3.02 -1.30 10.61
CA THR A 160 2.62 -0.40 11.70
C THR A 160 2.01 -1.17 12.87
N THR A 161 1.25 -2.23 12.60
CA THR A 161 0.77 -3.16 13.64
C THR A 161 1.93 -3.77 14.39
N ALA A 162 2.92 -4.32 13.69
CA ALA A 162 4.09 -4.90 14.34
C ALA A 162 4.81 -3.89 15.24
N MET A 163 5.04 -2.67 14.74
CA MET A 163 5.68 -1.60 15.51
C MET A 163 4.88 -1.20 16.75
N ASN A 164 3.57 -0.99 16.61
CA ASN A 164 2.67 -0.59 17.70
C ASN A 164 2.58 -1.68 18.77
N GLN A 165 2.37 -2.93 18.36
CA GLN A 165 2.21 -4.05 19.29
C GLN A 165 3.50 -4.33 20.06
N PHE A 166 4.67 -4.02 19.49
CA PHE A 166 5.95 -4.08 20.17
C PHE A 166 6.43 -2.73 20.70
N GLY A 167 5.58 -1.71 20.74
CA GLY A 167 5.85 -0.37 21.27
C GLY A 167 7.20 0.19 20.82
N VAL A 168 7.45 0.19 19.51
CA VAL A 168 8.64 0.80 18.90
C VAL A 168 8.55 2.31 19.05
N SER A 169 9.57 2.92 19.67
CA SER A 169 9.61 4.38 19.85
C SER A 169 9.82 5.10 18.51
N THR A 170 9.04 6.15 18.30
CA THR A 170 9.11 7.06 17.13
C THR A 170 9.90 8.33 17.41
N GLU A 171 10.42 8.52 18.64
CA GLU A 171 11.20 9.71 19.04
C GLU A 171 12.43 9.95 18.16
N ASN A 172 13.05 8.86 17.69
CA ASN A 172 14.04 8.88 16.61
C ASN A 172 13.43 8.21 15.36
N PRO A 173 12.83 8.99 14.44
CA PRO A 173 12.15 8.45 13.26
C PRO A 173 13.03 7.55 12.38
N ILE A 174 14.32 7.85 12.26
CA ILE A 174 15.26 7.05 11.46
C ILE A 174 15.51 5.70 12.11
N ALA A 175 15.70 5.67 13.44
CA ALA A 175 15.84 4.41 14.17
C ALA A 175 14.56 3.57 14.09
N ALA A 176 13.39 4.22 14.24
CA ALA A 176 12.09 3.57 14.09
C ALA A 176 11.92 2.94 12.69
N ALA A 177 12.30 3.67 11.63
CA ALA A 177 12.27 3.18 10.26
C ALA A 177 13.21 2.00 10.01
N LYS A 178 14.37 1.96 10.69
CA LYS A 178 15.27 0.79 10.63
C LYS A 178 14.67 -0.42 11.33
N ILE A 179 14.12 -0.23 12.53
CA ILE A 179 13.42 -1.30 13.27
C ILE A 179 12.22 -1.83 12.46
N MET A 180 11.49 -0.95 11.76
CA MET A 180 10.43 -1.36 10.83
C MET A 180 10.99 -2.29 9.74
N GLY A 181 12.15 -1.98 9.18
CA GLY A 181 12.82 -2.83 8.18
C GLY A 181 13.27 -4.18 8.74
N ASP A 182 13.75 -4.21 9.98
CA ASP A 182 14.10 -5.47 10.66
C ASP A 182 12.85 -6.33 10.91
N MET A 183 11.77 -5.73 11.41
CA MET A 183 10.48 -6.41 11.61
C MET A 183 9.90 -6.91 10.29
N MET A 184 9.97 -6.11 9.22
CA MET A 184 9.58 -6.49 7.87
C MET A 184 10.28 -7.78 7.43
N ASN A 185 11.61 -7.80 7.55
CA ASN A 185 12.42 -8.95 7.15
C ASN A 185 12.12 -10.20 7.97
N VAL A 186 11.96 -10.06 9.28
CA VAL A 186 11.57 -11.16 10.18
C VAL A 186 10.19 -11.73 9.80
N MET A 187 9.20 -10.88 9.51
CA MET A 187 7.87 -11.33 9.09
C MET A 187 7.90 -12.02 7.74
N ALA A 188 8.60 -11.47 6.75
CA ALA A 188 8.73 -12.08 5.43
C ALA A 188 9.48 -13.43 5.47
N ALA A 189 10.52 -13.54 6.29
CA ALA A 189 11.23 -14.80 6.51
C ALA A 189 10.36 -15.82 7.26
N GLY A 190 9.61 -15.36 8.27
CA GLY A 190 8.66 -16.20 9.01
C GLY A 190 7.55 -16.73 8.12
N ALA A 191 6.97 -15.89 7.27
CA ALA A 191 5.96 -16.31 6.30
C ALA A 191 6.51 -17.27 5.23
N GLN A 192 7.79 -17.13 4.86
CA GLN A 192 8.45 -18.01 3.89
C GLN A 192 8.79 -19.39 4.48
N ALA A 193 9.30 -19.43 5.71
CA ALA A 193 9.77 -20.66 6.36
C ALA A 193 8.68 -21.35 7.21
N GLY A 194 7.64 -20.62 7.57
CA GLY A 194 6.57 -21.04 8.47
C GLY A 194 5.25 -21.34 7.75
N SER A 195 4.16 -21.28 8.52
CA SER A 195 2.80 -21.63 8.09
C SER A 195 1.87 -20.41 7.96
N ALA A 196 2.08 -19.37 8.77
CA ALA A 196 1.28 -18.16 8.79
C ALA A 196 1.79 -17.13 7.76
N GLU A 197 0.89 -16.67 6.90
CA GLU A 197 1.13 -15.58 5.96
C GLU A 197 1.07 -14.20 6.64
N LEU A 198 1.55 -13.15 5.96
CA LEU A 198 1.65 -11.79 6.54
C LEU A 198 0.34 -11.26 7.17
N PRO A 199 -0.86 -11.41 6.57
CA PRO A 199 -2.10 -10.99 7.21
C PRO A 199 -2.42 -11.77 8.48
N GLN A 200 -2.09 -13.07 8.52
CA GLN A 200 -2.28 -13.91 9.72
C GLN A 200 -1.30 -13.52 10.82
N ILE A 201 -0.05 -13.22 10.47
CA ILE A 201 0.94 -12.69 11.41
C ILE A 201 0.43 -11.38 12.02
N GLN A 202 -0.09 -10.46 11.20
CA GLN A 202 -0.69 -9.21 11.68
C GLN A 202 -1.81 -9.47 12.69
N SER A 203 -2.83 -10.26 12.33
CA SER A 203 -3.96 -10.54 13.22
C SER A 203 -3.54 -11.27 14.51
N ALA A 204 -2.50 -12.10 14.45
CA ALA A 204 -1.95 -12.73 15.65
C ALA A 204 -1.24 -11.71 16.54
N LEU A 205 -0.43 -10.82 15.96
CA LEU A 205 0.27 -9.75 16.67
C LEU A 205 -0.69 -8.78 17.37
N GLU A 206 -1.81 -8.43 16.74
CA GLU A 206 -2.87 -7.61 17.35
C GLU A 206 -3.39 -8.20 18.67
N GLN A 207 -3.35 -9.52 18.79
CA GLN A 207 -3.82 -10.21 20.00
C GLN A 207 -2.72 -10.38 21.04
N VAL A 208 -1.47 -10.57 20.63
CA VAL A 208 -0.39 -11.05 21.52
C VAL A 208 0.76 -10.10 21.73
N GLY A 209 1.04 -9.16 20.82
CA GLY A 209 2.34 -8.51 20.77
C GLY A 209 2.69 -7.73 22.04
N MET A 210 1.73 -7.00 22.63
CA MET A 210 1.96 -6.31 23.90
C MET A 210 2.29 -7.27 25.04
N VAL A 211 1.57 -8.39 25.14
CA VAL A 211 1.82 -9.40 26.18
C VAL A 211 3.14 -10.11 25.95
N ALA A 212 3.48 -10.42 24.70
CA ALA A 212 4.77 -11.01 24.37
C ALA A 212 5.93 -10.10 24.82
N LYS A 213 5.85 -8.80 24.48
CA LYS A 213 6.86 -7.83 24.91
C LYS A 213 6.95 -7.73 26.44
N THR A 214 5.84 -7.61 27.16
CA THR A 214 5.85 -7.47 28.62
C THR A 214 6.25 -8.74 29.36
N THR A 215 6.12 -9.91 28.72
CA THR A 215 6.58 -11.21 29.25
C THR A 215 7.98 -11.61 28.79
N GLY A 216 8.70 -10.67 28.18
CA GLY A 216 10.13 -10.76 27.87
C GLY A 216 10.47 -11.41 26.52
N LEU A 217 9.50 -11.64 25.64
CA LEU A 217 9.78 -12.15 24.30
C LEU A 217 10.23 -11.02 23.37
N SER A 218 11.18 -11.36 22.50
CA SER A 218 11.50 -10.57 21.32
C SER A 218 10.43 -10.70 20.23
N PHE A 219 10.45 -9.77 19.27
CA PHE A 219 9.60 -9.85 18.08
C PHE A 219 9.85 -11.13 17.26
N VAL A 220 11.11 -11.53 17.15
CA VAL A 220 11.54 -12.74 16.45
C VAL A 220 10.95 -13.99 17.10
N GLU A 221 11.10 -14.15 18.42
CA GLU A 221 10.56 -15.30 19.14
C GLU A 221 9.04 -15.34 19.03
N THR A 222 8.40 -14.17 19.13
CA THR A 222 6.94 -14.05 19.01
C THR A 222 6.46 -14.49 17.63
N ASN A 223 7.10 -14.01 16.55
CA ASN A 223 6.78 -14.45 15.20
C ASN A 223 6.98 -15.98 15.06
N ALA A 224 8.08 -16.54 15.58
CA ALA A 224 8.31 -17.98 15.53
C ALA A 224 7.24 -18.80 16.27
N GLN A 225 6.73 -18.31 17.41
CA GLN A 225 5.62 -18.96 18.11
C GLN A 225 4.29 -18.84 17.35
N ILE A 226 4.04 -17.71 16.69
CA ILE A 226 2.88 -17.55 15.79
C ILE A 226 2.95 -18.60 14.67
N GLN A 227 4.11 -18.78 14.04
CA GLN A 227 4.31 -19.79 13.00
C GLN A 227 4.09 -21.22 13.51
N LEU A 228 4.54 -21.54 14.73
CA LEU A 228 4.33 -22.84 15.36
C LEU A 228 2.84 -23.12 15.61
N LEU A 229 2.12 -22.14 16.14
CA LEU A 229 0.70 -22.29 16.46
C LEU A 229 -0.17 -22.36 15.20
N ASP A 230 0.16 -21.59 14.17
CA ASP A 230 -0.53 -21.67 12.88
C ASP A 230 -0.39 -23.07 12.25
N LYS A 231 0.83 -23.64 12.27
CA LYS A 231 1.10 -25.02 11.85
C LYS A 231 0.31 -26.06 12.68
N SER A 232 -0.03 -25.72 13.91
CA SER A 232 -0.85 -26.54 14.81
C SER A 232 -2.36 -26.30 14.66
N GLY A 233 -2.77 -25.52 13.65
CA GLY A 233 -4.16 -25.23 13.32
C GLY A 233 -4.75 -24.00 14.02
N LYS A 234 -3.97 -23.29 14.86
CA LYS A 234 -4.40 -22.07 15.55
C LYS A 234 -3.96 -20.85 14.74
N LYS A 235 -4.78 -20.44 13.78
CA LYS A 235 -4.42 -19.46 12.76
C LYS A 235 -4.76 -18.02 13.16
N GLY A 236 -3.95 -17.07 12.69
CA GLY A 236 -4.20 -15.63 12.84
C GLY A 236 -4.59 -15.21 14.26
N SER A 237 -5.72 -14.54 14.41
CA SER A 237 -6.22 -14.04 15.69
C SER A 237 -6.40 -15.15 16.74
N GLU A 238 -6.89 -16.34 16.36
CA GLU A 238 -7.03 -17.47 17.29
C GLU A 238 -5.67 -17.92 17.85
N GLY A 239 -4.67 -18.01 16.98
CA GLY A 239 -3.28 -18.29 17.36
C GLY A 239 -2.70 -17.24 18.29
N GLY A 240 -2.94 -15.95 18.00
CA GLY A 240 -2.51 -14.85 18.84
C GLY A 240 -3.16 -14.88 20.24
N VAL A 241 -4.47 -15.11 20.33
CA VAL A 241 -5.17 -15.26 21.62
C VAL A 241 -4.62 -16.45 22.40
N ALA A 242 -4.43 -17.59 21.73
CA ALA A 242 -3.90 -18.78 22.37
C ALA A 242 -2.48 -18.56 22.90
N LEU A 243 -1.60 -17.93 22.10
CA LEU A 243 -0.24 -17.57 22.52
C LEU A 243 -0.27 -16.61 23.71
N ARG A 244 -1.09 -15.56 23.65
CA ARG A 244 -1.28 -14.61 24.76
C ARG A 244 -1.64 -15.35 26.03
N ASN A 245 -2.64 -16.23 25.98
CA ASN A 245 -3.13 -16.95 27.14
C ASN A 245 -2.06 -17.88 27.74
N VAL A 246 -1.29 -18.59 26.90
CA VAL A 246 -0.17 -19.42 27.37
C VAL A 246 0.91 -18.55 28.04
N LEU A 247 1.28 -17.42 27.44
CA LEU A 247 2.27 -16.50 28.02
C LEU A 247 1.80 -15.91 29.36
N THR A 248 0.53 -15.52 29.47
CA THR A 248 -0.03 -15.02 30.73
C THR A 248 -0.04 -16.10 31.80
N THR A 249 -0.43 -17.33 31.46
CA THR A 249 -0.41 -18.47 32.40
C THR A 249 1.00 -18.76 32.90
N LEU A 250 1.99 -18.81 32.01
CA LEU A 250 3.38 -19.02 32.41
C LEU A 250 3.88 -17.91 33.34
N SER A 251 3.35 -16.69 33.17
CA SER A 251 3.73 -15.50 33.95
C SER A 251 3.02 -15.37 35.31
N GLU A 252 2.10 -16.28 35.67
CA GLU A 252 1.35 -16.22 36.93
C GLU A 252 2.24 -16.34 38.17
N GLY A 253 3.31 -17.14 38.08
CA GLY A 253 4.29 -17.31 39.15
C GLY A 253 3.65 -17.74 40.48
N ARG A 254 3.74 -16.86 41.50
CA ARG A 254 3.14 -17.10 42.83
C ARG A 254 1.61 -17.09 42.85
N PHE A 255 0.98 -16.57 41.80
CA PHE A 255 -0.47 -16.47 41.69
C PHE A 255 -1.09 -17.64 40.92
N ALA A 256 -0.27 -18.60 40.47
CA ALA A 256 -0.76 -19.83 39.87
C ALA A 256 -1.68 -20.59 40.84
N SER A 257 -2.66 -21.32 40.29
CA SER A 257 -3.61 -22.08 41.10
C SER A 257 -2.90 -23.11 42.00
N LYS A 258 -3.50 -23.44 43.15
CA LYS A 258 -2.95 -24.44 44.09
C LYS A 258 -2.77 -25.80 43.40
N ASP A 259 -3.80 -26.26 42.68
CA ASP A 259 -3.76 -27.53 41.94
C ASP A 259 -2.61 -27.57 40.92
N ALA A 260 -2.43 -26.50 40.12
CA ALA A 260 -1.35 -26.42 39.15
C ALA A 260 0.02 -26.40 39.84
N THR A 261 0.16 -25.62 40.92
CA THR A 261 1.40 -25.48 41.68
C THR A 261 1.81 -26.81 42.33
N GLU A 262 0.89 -27.47 43.02
CA GLU A 262 1.14 -28.75 43.68
C GLU A 262 1.41 -29.86 42.67
N GLY A 263 0.65 -29.91 41.57
CA GLY A 263 0.86 -30.87 40.49
C GLY A 263 2.22 -30.72 39.82
N LEU A 264 2.60 -29.49 39.42
CA LEU A 264 3.92 -29.22 38.83
C LEU A 264 5.07 -29.51 39.79
N LYS A 265 4.89 -29.21 41.09
CA LYS A 265 5.90 -29.46 42.13
C LYS A 265 6.23 -30.95 42.29
N GLN A 266 5.27 -31.85 42.08
CA GLN A 266 5.52 -33.31 42.12
C GLN A 266 6.52 -33.77 41.05
N TYR A 267 6.65 -33.01 39.96
CA TYR A 267 7.63 -33.24 38.90
C TYR A 267 8.88 -32.35 39.03
N GLY A 268 9.03 -31.65 40.15
CA GLY A 268 10.16 -30.74 40.40
C GLY A 268 10.09 -29.42 39.62
N ILE A 269 8.93 -29.07 39.05
CA ILE A 269 8.74 -27.86 38.26
C ILE A 269 8.23 -26.74 39.17
N ASN A 270 8.92 -25.58 39.15
CA ASN A 270 8.58 -24.42 39.97
C ASN A 270 7.89 -23.34 39.13
N THR A 271 6.68 -22.92 39.50
CA THR A 271 5.91 -21.87 38.81
C THR A 271 6.64 -20.52 38.80
N LEU A 272 7.46 -20.22 39.81
CA LEU A 272 8.30 -19.01 39.81
C LEU A 272 9.36 -19.03 38.71
N LYS A 273 9.91 -20.20 38.37
CA LYS A 273 10.85 -20.33 37.23
C LYS A 273 10.12 -20.21 35.90
N LEU A 274 8.90 -20.69 35.79
CA LEU A 274 8.08 -20.52 34.59
C LEU A 274 7.72 -19.03 34.35
N ALA A 275 7.55 -18.27 35.42
CA ALA A 275 7.26 -16.83 35.35
C ALA A 275 8.51 -15.96 35.16
N ASP A 276 9.71 -16.51 35.30
CA ASP A 276 10.95 -15.76 35.19
C ASP A 276 11.27 -15.47 33.72
N ALA A 277 11.02 -14.23 33.30
CA ALA A 277 11.28 -13.76 31.95
C ALA A 277 12.77 -13.71 31.58
N SER A 278 13.69 -13.80 32.55
CA SER A 278 15.13 -13.93 32.26
C SER A 278 15.49 -15.31 31.72
N ILE A 279 14.62 -16.30 31.91
CA ILE A 279 14.74 -17.63 31.33
C ILE A 279 14.10 -17.63 29.93
N PRO A 280 14.83 -18.04 28.87
CA PRO A 280 14.26 -18.12 27.52
C PRO A 280 12.95 -18.90 27.51
N LEU A 281 11.95 -18.42 26.74
CA LEU A 281 10.64 -19.09 26.67
C LEU A 281 10.79 -20.57 26.29
N THR A 282 11.69 -20.88 25.35
CA THR A 282 12.02 -22.25 24.94
C THR A 282 12.38 -23.14 26.14
N ASP A 283 13.20 -22.65 27.06
CA ASP A 283 13.62 -23.41 28.24
C ASP A 283 12.48 -23.55 29.26
N ARG A 284 11.69 -22.48 29.46
CA ARG A 284 10.48 -22.55 30.28
C ARG A 284 9.48 -23.59 29.76
N LEU A 285 9.29 -23.65 28.44
CA LEU A 285 8.44 -24.66 27.79
C LEU A 285 9.03 -26.07 27.92
N ARG A 286 10.36 -26.23 27.79
CA ARG A 286 11.05 -27.52 27.98
C ARG A 286 10.85 -28.09 29.38
N MET A 287 10.83 -27.24 30.41
CA MET A 287 10.59 -27.67 31.80
C MET A 287 9.25 -28.41 31.95
N LEU A 288 8.27 -28.14 31.10
CA LEU A 288 6.94 -28.75 31.16
C LEU A 288 6.82 -30.08 30.40
N ARG A 289 7.87 -30.53 29.69
CA ARG A 289 7.84 -31.81 28.95
C ARG A 289 7.46 -33.03 29.80
N PRO A 290 7.94 -33.19 31.05
CA PRO A 290 7.58 -34.36 31.87
C PRO A 290 6.08 -34.49 32.14
N VAL A 291 5.35 -33.36 32.16
CA VAL A 291 3.92 -33.31 32.46
C VAL A 291 3.04 -33.16 31.23
N MET A 292 3.62 -33.04 30.02
CA MET A 292 2.89 -32.75 28.78
C MET A 292 1.83 -33.82 28.44
N ASN A 293 2.05 -35.08 28.83
CA ASN A 293 1.10 -36.18 28.59
C ASN A 293 0.07 -36.35 29.73
N ASP A 294 0.21 -35.62 30.84
CA ASP A 294 -0.78 -35.59 31.91
C ASP A 294 -1.84 -34.52 31.58
N THR A 295 -2.87 -34.93 30.86
CA THR A 295 -3.92 -34.04 30.36
C THR A 295 -4.70 -33.37 31.49
N ALA A 296 -4.87 -34.03 32.63
CA ALA A 296 -5.56 -33.47 33.78
C ALA A 296 -4.74 -32.34 34.39
N LEU A 297 -3.43 -32.55 34.60
CA LEU A 297 -2.52 -31.51 35.08
C LEU A 297 -2.39 -30.37 34.06
N MET A 298 -2.23 -30.68 32.78
CA MET A 298 -2.14 -29.67 31.71
C MET A 298 -3.41 -28.80 31.60
N ALA A 299 -4.59 -29.39 31.83
CA ALA A 299 -5.85 -28.63 31.91
C ALA A 299 -5.92 -27.75 33.16
N LYS A 300 -5.27 -28.13 34.26
CA LYS A 300 -5.15 -27.29 35.48
C LYS A 300 -4.15 -26.15 35.32
N VAL A 301 -3.07 -26.37 34.56
CA VAL A 301 -2.06 -25.36 34.26
C VAL A 301 -2.60 -24.33 33.27
N PHE A 302 -3.00 -24.75 32.07
CA PHE A 302 -3.35 -23.84 30.97
C PHE A 302 -4.84 -23.53 30.83
N GLY A 303 -5.69 -24.22 31.58
CA GLY A 303 -7.12 -24.22 31.34
C GLY A 303 -7.50 -25.09 30.13
N LYS A 304 -8.74 -25.57 30.11
CA LYS A 304 -9.23 -26.52 29.09
C LYS A 304 -9.15 -25.95 27.66
N GLU A 305 -9.39 -24.65 27.51
CA GLU A 305 -9.43 -23.97 26.21
C GLU A 305 -8.03 -23.76 25.60
N ASN A 306 -7.02 -23.50 26.44
CA ASN A 306 -5.65 -23.22 25.98
C ASN A 306 -4.70 -24.41 26.08
N MET A 307 -5.13 -25.53 26.69
CA MET A 307 -4.32 -26.73 26.88
C MET A 307 -3.68 -27.22 25.57
N ALA A 308 -4.45 -27.25 24.47
CA ALA A 308 -3.94 -27.69 23.18
C ALA A 308 -2.81 -26.80 22.66
N ALA A 309 -2.91 -25.48 22.84
CA ALA A 309 -1.87 -24.53 22.46
C ALA A 309 -0.63 -24.66 23.36
N GLY A 310 -0.83 -24.81 24.68
CA GLY A 310 0.26 -25.08 25.62
C GLY A 310 1.04 -26.35 25.26
N ILE A 311 0.34 -27.45 24.96
CA ILE A 311 0.96 -28.71 24.50
C ILE A 311 1.70 -28.51 23.18
N ALA A 312 1.10 -27.81 22.21
CA ALA A 312 1.74 -27.53 20.92
C ALA A 312 3.04 -26.73 21.09
N MET A 313 3.03 -25.71 21.97
CA MET A 313 4.21 -24.90 22.29
C MET A 313 5.30 -25.71 23.00
N ILE A 314 4.94 -26.57 23.97
CA ILE A 314 5.91 -27.44 24.66
C ILE A 314 6.56 -28.43 23.67
N LYS A 315 5.76 -29.06 22.81
CA LYS A 315 6.22 -30.00 21.79
C LYS A 315 7.10 -29.30 20.75
N GLY A 316 6.70 -28.11 20.33
CA GLY A 316 7.36 -27.34 19.27
C GLY A 316 8.44 -26.37 19.74
N ALA A 317 8.77 -26.32 21.04
CA ALA A 317 9.68 -25.34 21.62
C ALA A 317 11.03 -25.27 20.86
N ASP A 318 11.63 -26.43 20.58
CA ASP A 318 12.92 -26.50 19.88
C ASP A 318 12.81 -26.05 18.42
N SER A 319 11.71 -26.40 17.75
CA SER A 319 11.49 -26.01 16.35
C SER A 319 11.22 -24.50 16.24
N ALA A 320 10.50 -23.91 17.19
CA ALA A 320 10.29 -22.48 17.24
C ALA A 320 11.62 -21.73 17.53
N ASP A 321 12.47 -22.25 18.42
CA ASP A 321 13.81 -21.70 18.67
C ASP A 321 14.71 -21.77 17.42
N GLN A 322 14.66 -22.89 16.70
CA GLN A 322 15.37 -23.02 15.43
C GLN A 322 14.86 -22.04 14.37
N LEU A 323 13.54 -21.89 14.26
CA LEU A 323 12.93 -20.92 13.34
C LEU A 323 13.31 -19.49 13.72
N ALA A 324 13.27 -19.13 15.00
CA ALA A 324 13.72 -17.83 15.50
C ALA A 324 15.16 -17.51 15.04
N LYS A 325 16.07 -18.49 15.15
CA LYS A 325 17.46 -18.34 14.65
C LYS A 325 17.52 -18.15 13.13
N GLN A 326 16.69 -18.86 12.37
CA GLN A 326 16.66 -18.76 10.91
C GLN A 326 16.15 -17.40 10.41
N ILE A 327 15.20 -16.80 11.12
CA ILE A 327 14.58 -15.53 10.72
C ILE A 327 15.26 -14.30 11.34
N THR A 328 16.23 -14.49 12.25
CA THR A 328 17.01 -13.39 12.85
C THR A 328 18.02 -12.84 11.84
N GLY A 329 18.15 -11.51 11.78
CA GLY A 329 19.18 -10.86 10.95
C GLY A 329 19.06 -11.13 9.45
N THR A 330 17.86 -11.54 9.01
CA THR A 330 17.58 -11.86 7.60
C THR A 330 17.35 -10.59 6.77
N ASN A 331 17.43 -10.75 5.45
CA ASN A 331 17.02 -9.75 4.46
C ASN A 331 15.93 -10.31 3.52
N SER A 332 15.12 -11.26 4.01
CA SER A 332 14.16 -12.02 3.20
C SER A 332 13.16 -11.15 2.44
N ALA A 333 12.63 -10.08 3.04
CA ALA A 333 11.65 -9.23 2.35
C ALA A 333 12.28 -8.55 1.13
N VAL A 334 13.49 -8.02 1.29
CA VAL A 334 14.24 -7.39 0.20
C VAL A 334 14.61 -8.43 -0.89
N ALA A 335 15.06 -9.62 -0.49
CA ALA A 335 15.37 -10.68 -1.44
C ALA A 335 14.13 -11.12 -2.25
N GLN A 336 12.99 -11.29 -1.58
CA GLN A 336 11.71 -11.62 -2.21
C GLN A 336 11.25 -10.50 -3.14
N ALA A 337 11.31 -9.24 -2.70
CA ALA A 337 10.94 -8.08 -3.51
C ALA A 337 11.79 -8.00 -4.78
N ASN A 338 13.11 -8.20 -4.69
CA ASN A 338 14.00 -8.21 -5.85
C ASN A 338 13.64 -9.29 -6.87
N ILE A 339 13.25 -10.49 -6.41
CA ILE A 339 12.78 -11.57 -7.29
C ILE A 339 11.51 -11.13 -8.02
N VAL A 340 10.50 -10.65 -7.30
CA VAL A 340 9.22 -10.18 -7.89
C VAL A 340 9.46 -9.04 -8.88
N MET A 341 10.29 -8.07 -8.50
CA MET A 341 10.62 -6.89 -9.29
C MET A 341 11.43 -7.20 -10.56
N SER A 342 12.07 -8.37 -10.65
CA SER A 342 12.78 -8.82 -11.85
C SER A 342 11.84 -9.24 -12.99
N SER A 343 10.56 -9.47 -12.69
CA SER A 343 9.56 -9.87 -13.67
C SER A 343 9.30 -8.78 -14.73
N TYR A 344 8.81 -9.22 -15.90
CA TYR A 344 8.44 -8.31 -16.99
C TYR A 344 7.35 -7.32 -16.56
N GLU A 345 6.33 -7.81 -15.85
CA GLU A 345 5.22 -6.98 -15.36
C GLU A 345 5.73 -5.85 -14.47
N GLU A 346 6.59 -6.17 -13.49
CA GLU A 346 7.14 -5.18 -12.57
C GLU A 346 8.09 -4.19 -13.27
N ARG A 347 8.85 -4.65 -14.27
CA ARG A 347 9.64 -3.74 -15.12
C ARG A 347 8.73 -2.78 -15.91
N SER A 348 7.61 -3.27 -16.44
CA SER A 348 6.61 -2.44 -17.12
C SER A 348 5.99 -1.41 -16.17
N LYS A 349 5.63 -1.81 -14.95
CA LYS A 349 5.12 -0.91 -13.91
C LYS A 349 6.11 0.20 -13.56
N ARG A 350 7.41 -0.09 -13.47
CA ARG A 350 8.44 0.95 -13.26
C ARG A 350 8.55 1.93 -14.43
N ASN A 351 8.48 1.43 -15.67
CA ASN A 351 8.46 2.30 -16.84
C ASN A 351 7.22 3.19 -16.86
N LYS A 352 6.06 2.63 -16.50
CA LYS A 352 4.83 3.40 -16.30
C LYS A 352 5.04 4.46 -15.22
N ALA A 353 5.60 4.11 -14.06
CA ALA A 353 5.86 5.07 -12.98
C ALA A 353 6.79 6.22 -13.40
N VAL A 354 7.78 5.98 -14.28
CA VAL A 354 8.60 7.05 -14.88
C VAL A 354 7.76 7.96 -15.77
N LEU A 355 6.84 7.40 -16.57
CA LEU A 355 5.90 8.20 -17.37
C LEU A 355 4.93 8.98 -16.47
N GLU A 356 4.41 8.37 -15.40
CA GLU A 356 3.58 9.06 -14.42
C GLU A 356 4.35 10.21 -13.74
N ASP A 357 5.64 10.04 -13.45
CA ASP A 357 6.50 11.09 -12.89
C ASP A 357 6.66 12.28 -13.86
N LEU A 358 6.74 12.02 -15.18
CA LEU A 358 6.73 13.06 -16.21
C LEU A 358 5.37 13.78 -16.28
N LYS A 359 4.26 13.04 -16.18
CA LYS A 359 2.91 13.60 -16.11
C LYS A 359 2.71 14.46 -14.86
N ILE A 360 3.25 14.05 -13.72
CA ILE A 360 3.29 14.84 -12.49
C ILE A 360 4.11 16.13 -12.71
N ALA A 361 5.31 16.05 -13.28
CA ALA A 361 6.12 17.23 -13.57
C ALA A 361 5.41 18.21 -14.52
N PHE A 362 4.67 17.68 -15.52
CA PHE A 362 3.83 18.49 -16.39
C PHE A 362 2.68 19.16 -15.62
N PHE A 363 2.01 18.42 -14.72
CA PHE A 363 1.00 18.99 -13.84
C PHE A 363 1.58 20.10 -12.95
N ASP A 364 2.76 19.89 -12.33
CA ASP A 364 3.39 20.86 -11.42
C ASP A 364 3.56 22.24 -12.08
N VAL A 365 3.91 22.27 -13.37
CA VAL A 365 4.08 23.51 -14.16
C VAL A 365 2.78 24.04 -14.78
N THR A 366 1.70 23.25 -14.81
CA THR A 366 0.42 23.60 -15.44
C THR A 366 -0.74 23.80 -14.49
N GLN A 367 -0.63 23.36 -13.24
CA GLN A 367 -1.73 23.34 -12.26
C GLN A 367 -2.47 24.68 -12.13
N SER A 368 -1.77 25.82 -12.28
CA SER A 368 -2.38 27.15 -12.19
C SER A 368 -3.24 27.53 -13.40
N ILE A 369 -2.99 26.93 -14.58
CA ILE A 369 -3.71 27.19 -15.83
C ILE A 369 -4.58 26.02 -16.28
N ALA A 370 -4.35 24.82 -15.76
CA ALA A 370 -5.04 23.59 -16.11
C ALA A 370 -6.57 23.70 -15.99
N PRO A 371 -7.16 24.28 -14.92
CA PRO A 371 -8.62 24.45 -14.82
C PRO A 371 -9.20 25.28 -15.96
N TYR A 372 -8.50 26.32 -16.43
CA TYR A 372 -8.94 27.15 -17.55
C TYR A 372 -8.90 26.38 -18.88
N ILE A 373 -7.87 25.57 -19.09
CA ILE A 373 -7.75 24.70 -20.28
C ILE A 373 -8.84 23.63 -20.26
N GLN A 374 -9.07 22.97 -19.12
CA GLN A 374 -10.11 21.94 -18.97
C GLN A 374 -11.52 22.50 -19.20
N ASN A 375 -11.81 23.69 -18.66
CA ASN A 375 -13.09 24.38 -18.87
C ASN A 375 -13.28 24.78 -20.34
N THR A 376 -12.23 25.30 -20.99
CA THR A 376 -12.26 25.66 -22.42
C THR A 376 -12.47 24.42 -23.30
N LEU A 377 -11.71 23.35 -23.07
CA LEU A 377 -11.86 22.09 -23.81
C LEU A 377 -13.24 21.45 -23.57
N GLY A 378 -13.76 21.52 -22.34
CA GLY A 378 -15.11 21.04 -21.99
C GLY A 378 -16.23 21.87 -22.64
N ALA A 379 -16.07 23.18 -22.73
CA ALA A 379 -17.00 24.05 -23.44
C ALA A 379 -16.98 23.78 -24.96
N ILE A 380 -15.81 23.57 -25.54
CA ILE A 380 -15.66 23.27 -26.97
C ILE A 380 -16.20 21.86 -27.30
N SER A 381 -15.96 20.86 -26.44
CA SER A 381 -16.47 19.50 -26.64
C SER A 381 -17.99 19.44 -26.51
N SER A 382 -18.58 20.12 -25.50
CA SER A 382 -20.03 20.20 -25.34
C SER A 382 -20.72 20.95 -26.47
N VAL A 383 -20.13 22.03 -26.98
CA VAL A 383 -20.61 22.72 -28.20
C VAL A 383 -20.44 21.83 -29.44
N GLY A 384 -19.37 21.04 -29.52
CA GLY A 384 -19.14 20.06 -30.58
C GLY A 384 -20.19 18.93 -30.59
N GLU A 385 -20.54 18.41 -29.40
CA GLU A 385 -21.59 17.40 -29.21
C GLU A 385 -23.00 17.95 -29.45
N LEU A 386 -23.27 19.19 -29.05
CA LEU A 386 -24.52 19.88 -29.37
C LEU A 386 -24.63 20.12 -30.88
N ALA A 387 -23.56 20.58 -31.53
CA ALA A 387 -23.54 20.80 -32.97
C ALA A 387 -23.67 19.48 -33.76
N SER A 388 -23.06 18.39 -33.30
CA SER A 388 -23.21 17.06 -33.93
C SER A 388 -24.61 16.48 -33.72
N LYS A 389 -25.20 16.63 -32.54
CA LYS A 389 -26.60 16.26 -32.26
C LYS A 389 -27.60 17.09 -33.06
N VAL A 390 -27.38 18.41 -33.19
CA VAL A 390 -28.20 19.29 -34.04
C VAL A 390 -28.03 18.94 -35.52
N THR A 391 -26.82 18.60 -35.97
CA THR A 391 -26.57 18.14 -37.35
C THR A 391 -27.27 16.81 -37.62
N LEU A 392 -27.19 15.84 -36.70
CA LEU A 392 -27.93 14.59 -36.76
C LEU A 392 -29.44 14.82 -36.75
N TYR A 393 -29.94 15.75 -35.93
CA TYR A 393 -31.36 16.13 -35.87
C TYR A 393 -31.83 16.79 -37.17
N ILE A 394 -31.03 17.68 -37.77
CA ILE A 394 -31.33 18.31 -39.08
C ILE A 394 -31.30 17.27 -40.20
N VAL A 395 -30.37 16.30 -40.16
CA VAL A 395 -30.34 15.17 -41.10
C VAL A 395 -31.58 14.28 -40.91
N TYR A 396 -31.96 13.95 -39.68
CA TYR A 396 -33.18 13.21 -39.36
C TYR A 396 -34.45 13.95 -39.82
N MET A 397 -34.53 15.27 -39.62
CA MET A 397 -35.65 16.08 -40.12
C MET A 397 -35.67 16.15 -41.65
N LYS A 398 -34.53 16.27 -42.34
CA LYS A 398 -34.48 16.22 -43.80
C LYS A 398 -34.89 14.87 -44.38
N VAL A 399 -34.49 13.77 -43.73
CA VAL A 399 -34.91 12.41 -44.12
C VAL A 399 -36.38 12.15 -43.77
N GLY A 400 -36.88 12.70 -42.67
CA GLY A 400 -38.29 12.66 -42.27
C GLY A 400 -39.21 13.48 -43.18
N TYR A 401 -38.79 14.68 -43.61
CA TYR A 401 -39.53 15.50 -44.59
C TYR A 401 -39.58 14.86 -45.98
N SER A 402 -38.52 14.17 -46.40
CA SER A 402 -38.51 13.41 -47.67
C SER A 402 -39.47 12.21 -47.66
N LYS A 403 -39.88 11.71 -46.48
CA LYS A 403 -40.85 10.63 -46.35
C LYS A 403 -42.31 11.11 -46.32
N ASN A 404 -42.55 12.39 -46.02
CA ASN A 404 -43.89 12.99 -45.93
C ASN A 404 -44.29 13.83 -47.18
N MET A 405 -43.43 13.94 -48.19
CA MET A 405 -43.76 14.60 -49.48
C MET A 405 -43.82 13.61 -50.66
N GLY A 406 -43.98 12.32 -50.38
CA GLY A 406 -44.25 11.29 -51.37
C GLY A 406 -45.63 10.67 -51.17
N LEU A 407 -46.66 11.32 -51.72
CA LEU A 407 -48.00 10.81 -52.07
C LEU A 407 -48.91 10.48 -50.87
N ASP A 408 -50.15 10.96 -50.79
CA ASP A 408 -51.10 11.27 -51.88
C ASP A 408 -51.07 12.70 -52.46
#